data_AF-A0A382W3R1-F1
#
_entry.id   AF-A0A382W3R1-F1
#
_cell.length_a   1.000
_cell.length_b   1.000
_cell.length_c   1.000
_cell.angle_alpha   90.00
_cell.angle_beta   90.00
_cell.angle_gamma   90.00
#
_symmetry.space_group_name_H-M   'P 1'
#
loop_
_entity.id
_entity.type
_entity.pdbx_description
1 polymer ?
#
loop_
_entity_poly.entity_id
_entity_poly.type
_entity_poly.pdbx_seq_one_letter_code
_entity_poly.pdbx_strand_id
1 'polypeptide(L)' 'MQRKKSKYRHVVINKKKFYFYKISWVDITADGGHATADEFDKFECSKMVSFGYIYKKTKRFIWTFASYDAKDEAYSD' A
#
# COMPACT_ATOMS: atom_id res chain seq x y z
N MET A 1 6.90 -22.78 -0.54
CA MET A 1 8.19 -22.12 -0.88
C MET A 1 8.37 -20.88 -0.02
N GLN A 2 9.28 -20.90 0.97
CA GLN A 2 9.55 -19.69 1.76
C GLN A 2 10.27 -18.66 0.90
N ARG A 3 9.67 -17.47 0.80
CA ARG A 3 10.19 -16.35 0.02
C ARG A 3 11.46 -15.79 0.70
N LYS A 4 12.61 -15.86 0.01
CA LYS A 4 13.89 -15.36 0.55
C LYS A 4 13.92 -13.84 0.54
N LYS A 5 13.71 -13.21 1.70
CA LYS A 5 13.56 -11.75 1.82
C LYS A 5 14.76 -10.95 1.29
N SER A 6 15.96 -11.51 1.32
CA SER A 6 17.18 -10.87 0.82
C SER A 6 17.16 -10.55 -0.67
N LYS A 7 16.28 -11.19 -1.45
CA LYS A 7 16.14 -10.97 -2.90
C LYS A 7 15.20 -9.81 -3.25
N TYR A 8 14.46 -9.26 -2.27
CA TYR A 8 13.52 -8.17 -2.52
C TYR A 8 14.20 -6.81 -2.47
N ARG A 9 13.73 -5.92 -3.36
CA ARG A 9 14.11 -4.49 -3.36
C ARG A 9 13.83 -3.91 -1.98
N HIS A 10 14.85 -3.27 -1.41
CA HIS A 10 14.79 -2.66 -0.09
C HIS A 10 15.75 -1.48 -0.01
N VAL A 11 15.53 -0.64 0.98
CA VAL A 11 16.39 0.48 1.34
C VAL A 11 16.80 0.36 2.80
N VAL A 12 17.94 0.93 3.14
CA VAL A 12 18.42 0.98 4.53
C VAL A 12 18.53 2.44 4.94
N ILE A 13 17.76 2.83 5.94
CA ILE A 13 17.71 4.20 6.47
C ILE A 13 17.97 4.07 7.97
N ASN A 14 18.98 4.79 8.47
CA ASN A 14 19.36 4.74 9.89
C ASN A 14 19.50 3.30 10.44
N LYS A 15 20.21 2.42 9.69
CA LYS A 15 20.40 0.98 9.99
C LYS A 15 19.12 0.12 10.02
N LYS A 16 17.94 0.68 9.74
CA LYS A 16 16.67 -0.04 9.59
C LYS A 16 16.42 -0.36 8.12
N LYS A 17 15.90 -1.56 7.84
CA LYS A 17 15.65 -2.04 6.48
C LYS A 17 14.15 -1.97 6.13
N PHE A 18 13.82 -1.25 5.07
CA PHE A 18 12.46 -1.10 4.56
C PHE A 18 12.33 -1.77 3.19
N TYR A 19 11.32 -2.61 3.00
CA TYR A 19 11.14 -3.37 1.76
C TYR A 19 10.08 -2.71 0.88
N PHE A 20 10.31 -2.77 -0.43
CA PHE A 20 9.39 -2.26 -1.44
C PHE A 20 8.32 -3.32 -1.75
N TYR A 21 7.05 -2.90 -1.75
CA TYR A 21 5.91 -3.77 -1.97
C TYR A 21 5.02 -3.26 -3.11
N LYS A 22 4.38 -4.22 -3.78
CA LYS A 22 3.11 -4.01 -4.48
C LYS A 22 2.00 -4.28 -3.47
N ILE A 23 1.14 -3.29 -3.23
CA ILE A 23 0.02 -3.36 -2.30
C ILE A 23 -1.25 -3.35 -3.13
N SER A 24 -2.13 -4.31 -2.88
CA SER A 24 -3.43 -4.39 -3.54
C SER A 24 -4.50 -4.13 -2.51
N TRP A 25 -5.33 -3.13 -2.77
CA TRP A 25 -6.43 -2.75 -1.91
C TRP A 25 -7.75 -3.11 -2.57
N VAL A 26 -8.71 -3.43 -1.72
CA VAL A 26 -10.12 -3.57 -2.11
C VAL A 26 -10.81 -2.43 -1.40
N ASP A 27 -11.21 -1.43 -2.18
CA ASP A 27 -11.91 -0.27 -1.67
C ASP A 27 -13.40 -0.42 -1.93
N ILE A 28 -14.19 -0.08 -0.92
CA ILE A 28 -15.63 -0.05 -1.05
C ILE A 28 -15.97 1.17 -1.90
N THR A 29 -16.42 0.92 -3.12
CA THR A 29 -16.92 1.98 -4.00
C THR A 29 -18.22 2.51 -3.43
N ALA A 30 -18.26 3.81 -3.13
CA ALA A 30 -19.50 4.53 -2.90
C ALA A 30 -19.81 5.34 -4.16
N ASP A 31 -20.99 5.11 -4.76
CA ASP A 31 -21.52 6.05 -5.72
C ASP A 31 -22.11 7.25 -4.97
N GLY A 32 -21.66 8.45 -5.31
CA GLY A 32 -22.24 9.68 -4.76
C GLY A 32 -23.56 10.10 -5.42
N GLY A 33 -24.01 9.36 -6.45
CA GLY A 33 -25.21 9.63 -7.23
C GLY A 33 -26.40 8.75 -6.85
N HIS A 34 -27.54 9.02 -7.50
CA HIS A 34 -28.70 8.14 -7.45
C HIS A 34 -28.52 7.03 -8.49
N ALA A 35 -28.20 5.83 -8.03
CA ALA A 35 -28.18 4.63 -8.86
C ALA A 35 -29.54 3.90 -8.78
N THR A 36 -29.96 3.33 -9.90
CA THR A 36 -31.08 2.37 -9.95
C THR A 36 -30.67 1.02 -9.33
N ALA A 37 -31.64 0.17 -8.99
CA ALA A 37 -31.36 -1.14 -8.41
C ALA A 37 -30.47 -2.01 -9.33
N ASP A 38 -30.72 -2.00 -10.65
CA ASP A 38 -29.93 -2.73 -11.65
C ASP A 38 -28.50 -2.22 -11.79
N GLU A 39 -28.25 -0.94 -11.50
CA GLU A 39 -26.91 -0.37 -11.46
C GLU A 39 -26.21 -0.79 -10.18
N PHE A 40 -26.90 -0.70 -9.03
CA PHE A 40 -26.37 -1.05 -7.71
C PHE A 40 -25.98 -2.53 -7.60
N ASP A 41 -26.76 -3.45 -8.20
CA ASP A 41 -26.45 -4.88 -8.23
C ASP A 41 -25.17 -5.20 -9.03
N LYS A 42 -24.71 -4.27 -9.88
CA LYS A 42 -23.47 -4.40 -10.66
C LYS A 42 -22.29 -3.67 -10.01
N PHE A 43 -22.48 -3.01 -8.86
CA PHE A 43 -21.36 -2.36 -8.17
C PHE A 43 -20.39 -3.40 -7.63
N GLU A 44 -19.14 -3.29 -8.07
CA GLU A 44 -18.04 -4.09 -7.57
C GLU A 44 -17.04 -3.22 -6.81
N CYS A 45 -16.44 -3.77 -5.76
CA CYS A 45 -15.38 -3.09 -5.03
C CYS A 45 -14.22 -2.71 -5.98
N SER A 46 -13.72 -1.48 -5.84
CA SER A 46 -12.59 -1.00 -6.62
C SER A 46 -11.32 -1.70 -6.17
N LYS A 47 -10.56 -2.24 -7.12
CA LYS A 47 -9.28 -2.89 -6.88
C LYS A 47 -8.16 -1.94 -7.28
N MET A 48 -7.59 -1.23 -6.31
CA MET A 48 -6.49 -0.31 -6.54
C MET A 48 -5.14 -0.95 -6.18
N VAL A 49 -4.10 -0.57 -6.91
CA VAL A 49 -2.73 -1.07 -6.71
C VAL A 49 -1.80 0.10 -6.43
N SER A 50 -1.09 0.05 -5.31
CA SER A 50 -0.08 1.02 -4.92
C SER A 50 1.30 0.36 -4.85
N PHE A 51 2.35 1.14 -5.09
CA PHE A 51 3.74 0.70 -4.91
C PHE A 51 4.43 1.59 -3.89
N GLY A 52 5.11 1.01 -2.90
CA GLY A 52 5.76 1.80 -1.87
C GLY A 52 6.53 0.97 -0.86
N TYR A 53 7.30 1.64 -0.01
CA TYR A 53 7.97 1.01 1.12
C TYR A 53 7.02 0.96 2.32
N ILE A 54 7.01 -0.16 3.05
CA ILE A 54 6.22 -0.26 4.28
C ILE A 54 7.08 0.21 5.46
N TYR A 55 6.70 1.36 6.06
CA TYR A 55 7.29 1.86 7.29
C TYR A 55 6.85 1.03 8.50
N LYS A 56 5.55 0.82 8.63
CA LYS A 56 4.94 0.10 9.75
C LYS A 56 3.73 -0.69 9.27
N LYS A 57 3.54 -1.88 9.82
CA LYS A 57 2.36 -2.71 9.58
C LYS A 57 1.81 -3.22 10.92
N THR A 58 0.52 -3.10 11.11
CA THR A 58 -0.24 -3.68 12.22
C THR A 58 -1.32 -4.61 11.65
N LYS A 59 -2.19 -5.16 12.52
CA LYS A 59 -3.34 -5.94 12.06
C LYS A 59 -4.37 -5.11 11.28
N ARG A 60 -4.41 -3.79 11.50
CA ARG A 60 -5.45 -2.89 10.94
C ARG A 60 -4.91 -1.85 9.97
N PHE A 61 -3.66 -1.45 10.14
CA PHE A 61 -3.07 -0.31 9.44
C PHE A 61 -1.73 -0.66 8.81
N ILE A 62 -1.47 -0.06 7.66
CA ILE A 62 -0.18 -0.06 6.95
C ILE A 62 0.19 1.40 6.72
N TRP A 63 1.40 1.78 7.09
CA TRP A 63 1.99 3.08 6.78
C TRP A 63 3.04 2.87 5.69
N THR A 64 2.93 3.64 4.63
CA THR A 64 3.83 3.61 3.48
C THR A 64 4.58 4.92 3.31
N PHE A 65 5.65 4.88 2.53
CA PHE A 65 6.35 6.05 2.02
C PHE A 65 6.91 5.71 0.63
N ALA A 66 7.04 6.70 -0.25
CA ALA A 66 7.69 6.54 -1.56
C ALA A 66 9.06 7.21 -1.61
N SER A 67 9.27 8.26 -0.82
CA SER A 67 10.49 9.05 -0.80
C SER A 67 11.08 9.12 0.61
N TYR A 68 12.40 9.23 0.71
CA TYR A 68 13.12 9.31 1.97
C TYR A 68 14.42 10.08 1.81
N ASP A 69 14.88 10.71 2.89
CA ASP A 69 16.25 11.24 2.95
C ASP A 69 17.22 10.11 3.33
N ALA A 70 18.36 10.01 2.65
CA ALA A 70 19.33 8.94 2.89
C ALA A 70 20.17 9.17 4.15
N LYS A 71 20.24 10.41 4.65
CA LYS A 71 21.04 10.86 5.80
C LYS A 71 20.17 11.08 7.04
N ASP A 72 18.96 11.61 6.86
CA ASP A 72 18.02 11.94 7.94
C ASP A 72 16.81 11.00 7.97
N GLU A 73 16.18 10.84 9.15
CA GLU A 73 14.98 10.01 9.33
C GLU A 73 13.72 10.73 8.84
N ALA A 74 13.74 11.19 7.58
CA ALA A 74 12.64 11.87 6.91
C ALA A 74 12.00 10.96 5.84
N TYR A 75 10.67 10.87 5.86
CA TYR A 75 9.88 10.05 4.95
C TYR A 75 8.78 10.91 4.31
N SER A 76 8.49 10.66 3.03
CA SER A 76 7.42 11.35 2.30
C SER A 76 6.67 10.35 1.40
N ASP A 77 5.40 10.64 1.17
CA ASP A 77 4.56 9.86 0.25
C ASP A 77 4.93 10.10 -1.22
#